data_AF-A0AA38H3U7-F1
#
_entry.id   AF-A0AA38H3U7-F1
#
_cell.length_a   1.000
_cell.length_b   1.000
_cell.length_c   1.000
_cell.angle_alpha   90.00
_cell.angle_beta   90.00
_cell.angle_gamma   90.00
#
_symmetry.space_group_name_H-M   'P 1'
#
loop_
_entity.id
_entity.type
_entity.pdbx_description
1 polymer ?
#
loop_
_entity_poly.entity_id
_entity_poly.type
_entity_poly.pdbx_seq_one_letter_code
_entity_poly.pdbx_strand_id
1 'polypeptide(L)'
;MLFTLFTLLPLALGMTLPMRSCPVSSVKVPLIAGLEVPAGEKTVAIGLGRGTQNYTCTAGKYVSAGAVANLYDASCIVFLLQPVIGPDMPSDALTSSAIRLLDYPDQSKLPVKLDHFFTRTAAGGIAPVFRDPATGQEVIGAVTTRVDAKDPATNVPWLRLTGTSGVLAKSVFRTHTVKGQPPTSERV
;
A
#
# COMPACT_ATOMS: atom_id res chain seq x y z
N MET A 1 -52.93 2.84 26.44
CA MET A 1 -51.50 2.66 26.12
C MET A 1 -51.41 1.88 24.83
N LEU A 2 -50.85 2.49 23.78
CA LEU A 2 -50.63 1.92 22.46
C LEU A 2 -49.18 1.41 22.42
N PHE A 3 -48.95 0.14 22.08
CA PHE A 3 -47.59 -0.40 21.91
C PHE A 3 -47.31 -0.63 20.43
N THR A 4 -46.22 -0.04 19.94
CA THR A 4 -45.72 -0.22 18.58
C THR A 4 -44.70 -1.35 18.57
N LEU A 5 -44.98 -2.42 17.82
CA LEU A 5 -44.06 -3.56 17.65
C LEU A 5 -43.14 -3.28 16.46
N PHE A 6 -41.84 -3.08 16.70
CA PHE A 6 -40.83 -3.02 15.65
C PHE A 6 -40.30 -4.43 15.39
N THR A 7 -40.67 -5.03 14.26
CA THR A 7 -40.05 -6.25 13.76
C THR A 7 -38.74 -5.89 13.06
N LEU A 8 -37.61 -6.15 13.73
CA LEU A 8 -36.30 -6.16 13.08
C LEU A 8 -36.22 -7.38 12.16
N LEU A 9 -36.32 -7.15 10.85
CA LEU A 9 -35.99 -8.15 9.85
C LEU A 9 -34.48 -8.39 9.92
N PRO A 10 -33.99 -9.61 10.18
CA PRO A 10 -32.56 -9.88 10.15
C PRO A 10 -32.12 -9.80 8.69
N LEU A 11 -31.40 -8.73 8.33
CA LEU A 11 -30.73 -8.60 7.05
C LEU A 11 -29.53 -9.56 7.03
N ALA A 12 -29.80 -10.86 6.93
CA ALA A 12 -28.78 -11.86 6.68
C ALA A 12 -28.39 -11.81 5.20
N LEU A 13 -27.68 -10.75 4.79
CA LEU A 13 -26.88 -10.77 3.57
C LEU A 13 -25.59 -11.54 3.86
N GLY A 14 -25.73 -12.85 4.03
CA GLY A 14 -24.62 -13.79 3.96
C GLY A 14 -24.15 -13.94 2.51
N MET A 15 -23.67 -12.87 1.90
CA MET A 15 -22.86 -13.00 0.69
C MET A 15 -21.49 -13.51 1.13
N THR A 16 -21.33 -14.83 1.13
CA THR A 16 -20.02 -15.48 1.12
C THR A 16 -19.37 -15.23 -0.23
N LEU A 17 -19.00 -13.98 -0.51
CA LEU A 17 -18.01 -13.70 -1.53
C LEU A 17 -16.77 -14.51 -1.14
N PRO A 18 -16.26 -15.40 -1.99
CA PRO A 18 -14.96 -15.98 -1.72
C PRO A 18 -13.99 -14.79 -1.59
N MET A 19 -13.49 -14.54 -0.39
CA MET A 19 -12.54 -13.45 -0.09
C MET A 19 -11.22 -13.54 -0.88
N ARG A 20 -11.12 -14.49 -1.81
CA ARG A 20 -9.97 -14.78 -2.66
C ARG A 20 -10.05 -14.09 -4.03
N SER A 21 -11.19 -13.52 -4.44
CA SER A 21 -11.30 -12.84 -5.74
C SER A 21 -12.31 -11.68 -5.72
N CYS A 22 -11.87 -10.52 -5.25
CA CYS A 22 -12.65 -9.28 -5.35
C CYS A 22 -12.32 -8.51 -6.63
N PRO A 23 -13.30 -7.84 -7.27
CA PRO A 23 -13.09 -7.17 -8.54
C PRO A 23 -12.31 -5.86 -8.34
N VAL A 24 -10.98 -5.96 -8.35
CA VAL A 24 -10.09 -4.81 -8.11
C VAL A 24 -10.19 -3.74 -9.19
N SER A 25 -10.56 -4.09 -10.44
CA SER A 25 -10.62 -3.14 -11.55
C SER A 25 -11.63 -2.01 -11.39
N SER A 26 -12.61 -2.16 -10.49
CA SER A 26 -13.59 -1.10 -10.14
C SER A 26 -13.16 -0.26 -8.94
N VAL A 27 -12.11 -0.66 -8.22
CA VAL A 27 -11.62 0.06 -7.04
C VAL A 27 -10.85 1.29 -7.48
N LYS A 28 -11.29 2.46 -7.00
CA LYS A 28 -10.60 3.73 -7.20
C LYS A 28 -9.41 3.83 -6.25
N VAL A 29 -8.30 4.38 -6.73
CA VAL A 29 -7.15 4.68 -5.86
C VAL A 29 -7.51 5.89 -4.99
N PRO A 30 -7.43 5.80 -3.65
CA PRO A 30 -7.70 6.92 -2.76
C PRO A 30 -6.50 7.88 -2.78
N LEU A 31 -6.63 9.00 -3.48
CA LEU A 31 -5.54 9.95 -3.73
C LEU A 31 -5.76 11.29 -3.02
N ILE A 32 -4.67 11.82 -2.44
CA ILE A 32 -4.60 13.22 -1.98
C ILE A 32 -4.36 14.16 -3.16
N ALA A 33 -4.57 15.46 -2.93
CA ALA A 33 -4.29 16.50 -3.91
C ALA A 33 -2.84 16.42 -4.44
N GLY A 34 -2.67 16.54 -5.76
CA GLY A 34 -1.38 16.44 -6.44
C GLY A 34 -1.02 15.05 -6.95
N LEU A 35 -1.78 14.00 -6.59
CA LEU A 35 -1.69 12.68 -7.21
C LEU A 35 -2.91 12.44 -8.10
N GLU A 36 -2.68 11.84 -9.27
CA GLU A 36 -3.74 11.46 -10.20
C GLU A 36 -3.45 10.10 -10.85
N VAL A 37 -4.53 9.38 -11.16
CA VAL A 37 -4.46 8.16 -11.98
C VAL A 37 -4.46 8.56 -13.45
N PRO A 38 -3.46 8.17 -14.26
CA PRO A 38 -3.47 8.45 -15.69
C PRO A 38 -4.73 7.92 -16.37
N ALA A 39 -5.21 8.65 -17.37
CA ALA A 39 -6.42 8.30 -18.10
C ALA A 39 -6.35 6.87 -18.67
N GLY A 40 -7.41 6.09 -18.46
CA GLY A 40 -7.53 4.72 -18.96
C GLY A 40 -6.84 3.65 -18.11
N GLU A 41 -6.12 4.01 -17.05
CA GLU A 41 -5.59 3.03 -16.11
C GLU A 41 -6.66 2.54 -15.12
N LYS A 42 -6.56 1.26 -14.75
CA LYS A 42 -7.41 0.60 -13.76
C LYS A 42 -6.55 -0.14 -12.74
N THR A 43 -7.08 -0.31 -11.53
CA THR A 43 -6.41 -1.05 -10.47
C THR A 43 -6.31 -2.55 -10.81
N VAL A 44 -5.10 -3.11 -10.78
CA VAL A 44 -4.83 -4.53 -11.09
C VAL A 44 -4.39 -5.34 -9.88
N ALA A 45 -3.88 -4.68 -8.84
CA ALA A 45 -3.48 -5.28 -7.58
C ALA A 45 -3.60 -4.26 -6.45
N ILE A 46 -3.93 -4.74 -5.25
CA ILE A 46 -4.01 -3.92 -4.04
C ILE A 46 -3.26 -4.65 -2.93
N GLY A 47 -2.23 -4.01 -2.40
CA GLY A 47 -1.37 -4.58 -1.38
C GLY A 47 -1.31 -3.69 -0.15
N LEU A 48 -1.41 -4.29 1.04
CA LEU A 48 -1.03 -3.61 2.28
C LEU A 48 0.44 -3.89 2.56
N GLY A 49 1.28 -2.86 2.43
CA GLY A 49 2.72 -2.97 2.61
C GLY A 49 3.15 -2.95 4.08
N ARG A 50 4.03 -3.88 4.47
CA ARG A 50 4.79 -3.82 5.72
C ARG A 50 6.25 -4.18 5.49
N GLY A 51 7.15 -3.35 6.00
CA GLY A 51 8.57 -3.55 5.82
C GLY A 51 9.43 -2.50 6.49
N THR A 52 10.64 -2.34 5.97
CA THR A 52 11.65 -1.41 6.49
C THR A 52 12.13 -0.49 5.38
N GLN A 53 12.24 0.80 5.72
CA GLN A 53 12.94 1.78 4.90
C GLN A 53 14.42 1.80 5.29
N ASN A 54 15.30 1.62 4.31
CA ASN A 54 16.74 1.60 4.52
C ASN A 54 17.32 2.96 4.15
N TYR A 55 18.22 3.48 4.99
CA TYR A 55 18.90 4.75 4.78
C TYR A 55 20.40 4.58 4.96
N THR A 56 21.18 5.29 4.14
CA THR A 56 22.61 5.52 4.38
C THR A 56 22.77 6.85 5.08
N CYS A 57 23.66 6.91 6.07
CA CYS A 57 23.99 8.15 6.77
C CYS A 57 25.41 8.55 6.43
N THR A 58 25.62 9.82 6.11
CA THR A 58 26.96 10.39 5.93
C THR A 58 26.96 11.76 6.56
N ALA A 59 27.79 11.95 7.60
CA ALA A 59 27.87 13.19 8.37
C ALA A 59 26.49 13.66 8.87
N GLY A 60 25.69 12.75 9.44
CA GLY A 60 24.35 13.04 9.96
C GLY A 60 23.27 13.28 8.89
N LYS A 61 23.61 13.19 7.60
CA LYS A 61 22.64 13.32 6.50
C LYS A 61 22.19 11.95 6.02
N TYR A 62 20.89 11.68 6.15
CA TYR A 62 20.28 10.46 5.66
C TYR A 62 19.85 10.55 4.21
N VAL A 63 20.18 9.53 3.43
CA VAL A 63 19.73 9.33 2.05
C VAL A 63 19.10 7.96 1.92
N SER A 64 17.96 7.87 1.23
CA SER A 64 17.27 6.60 0.98
C SER A 64 18.19 5.61 0.26
N ALA A 65 18.39 4.45 0.89
CA ALA A 65 19.12 3.31 0.34
C ALA A 65 18.18 2.21 -0.17
N GLY A 66 16.88 2.50 -0.21
CA GLY A 66 15.83 1.59 -0.68
C GLY A 66 14.93 1.15 0.47
N ALA A 67 14.21 0.06 0.24
CA ALA A 67 13.31 -0.55 1.20
C ALA A 67 13.17 -2.04 0.90
N VAL A 68 12.70 -2.79 1.89
CA VAL A 68 12.23 -4.17 1.71
C VAL A 68 10.89 -4.28 2.42
N ALA A 69 9.87 -4.79 1.73
CA ALA A 69 8.54 -4.97 2.29
C ALA A 69 7.80 -6.13 1.64
N ASN A 70 6.90 -6.73 2.41
CA ASN A 70 5.86 -7.61 1.89
C ASN A 70 4.57 -6.81 1.72
N LEU A 71 3.87 -7.02 0.61
CA LEU A 71 2.56 -6.45 0.36
C LEU A 71 1.52 -7.58 0.39
N TYR A 72 0.73 -7.60 1.44
CA TYR A 72 -0.33 -8.60 1.65
C TYR A 72 -1.56 -8.28 0.82
N ASP A 73 -2.25 -9.29 0.31
CA ASP A 73 -3.45 -9.06 -0.53
C ASP A 73 -4.52 -8.31 0.26
N ALA A 74 -4.81 -7.08 -0.17
CA ALA A 74 -5.82 -6.21 0.42
C ALA A 74 -7.01 -5.98 -0.53
N SER A 75 -7.11 -6.78 -1.60
CA SER A 75 -8.11 -6.59 -2.66
C SER A 75 -9.53 -6.58 -2.10
N CYS A 76 -9.88 -7.55 -1.26
CA CYS A 76 -11.24 -7.67 -0.75
C CYS A 76 -11.59 -6.66 0.34
N ILE A 77 -10.67 -6.40 1.27
CA ILE A 77 -10.94 -5.41 2.31
C ILE A 77 -11.11 -4.01 1.71
N VAL A 78 -10.26 -3.64 0.73
CA VAL A 78 -10.39 -2.34 0.07
C VAL A 78 -11.63 -2.30 -0.82
N PHE A 79 -11.96 -3.37 -1.54
CA PHE A 79 -13.18 -3.43 -2.35
C PHE A 79 -14.45 -3.24 -1.50
N LEU A 80 -14.54 -3.90 -0.35
CA LEU A 80 -15.71 -3.80 0.53
C LEU A 80 -15.80 -2.44 1.24
N LEU A 81 -14.66 -1.85 1.60
CA LEU A 81 -14.59 -0.62 2.39
C LEU A 81 -14.29 0.63 1.55
N GLN A 82 -14.28 0.54 0.22
CA GLN A 82 -13.99 1.67 -0.67
C GLN A 82 -14.82 2.95 -0.42
N PRO A 83 -16.10 2.91 0.07
CA PRO A 83 -16.82 4.15 0.38
C PRO A 83 -16.26 4.87 1.61
N VAL A 84 -15.52 4.15 2.45
CA VAL A 84 -14.95 4.63 3.72
C VAL A 84 -13.46 4.92 3.58
N ILE A 85 -12.74 4.14 2.76
CA ILE A 85 -11.31 4.35 2.48
C ILE A 85 -11.15 5.52 1.51
N GLY A 86 -11.21 6.73 2.05
CA GLY A 86 -10.87 7.97 1.36
C GLY A 86 -9.47 8.49 1.73
N PRO A 87 -8.95 9.50 1.03
CA PRO A 87 -7.63 10.06 1.30
C PRO A 87 -7.47 10.67 2.69
N ASP A 88 -8.57 11.07 3.34
CA ASP A 88 -8.58 11.62 4.70
C ASP A 88 -8.63 10.56 5.80
N MET A 89 -8.76 9.27 5.44
CA MET A 89 -8.74 8.17 6.40
C MET A 89 -7.40 8.17 7.14
N PRO A 90 -7.39 8.01 8.48
CA PRO A 90 -6.15 7.82 9.23
C PRO A 90 -5.31 6.70 8.61
N SER A 91 -4.05 6.97 8.30
CA SER A 91 -3.17 6.04 7.58
C SER A 91 -2.92 4.74 8.37
N ASP A 92 -3.10 4.77 9.67
CA ASP A 92 -3.03 3.61 10.56
C ASP A 92 -4.35 2.86 10.72
N ALA A 93 -5.49 3.32 10.17
CA ALA A 93 -6.77 2.65 10.34
C ALA A 93 -6.78 1.21 9.76
N LEU A 94 -6.29 1.06 8.52
CA LEU A 94 -6.12 -0.25 7.87
C LEU A 94 -4.88 -0.98 8.38
N THR A 95 -3.82 -0.21 8.64
CA THR A 95 -2.53 -0.77 9.00
C THR A 95 -2.54 -1.34 10.41
N SER A 96 -3.18 -0.69 11.39
CA SER A 96 -3.27 -1.15 12.79
C SER A 96 -4.11 -2.42 12.95
N SER A 97 -5.17 -2.58 12.16
CA SER A 97 -6.02 -3.77 12.15
C SER A 97 -5.29 -4.97 11.52
N ALA A 98 -4.51 -4.75 10.46
CA ALA A 98 -3.71 -5.80 9.82
C ALA A 98 -2.38 -6.11 10.53
N ILE A 99 -1.72 -5.11 11.13
CA ILE A 99 -0.45 -5.28 11.88
C ILE A 99 -0.65 -6.13 13.13
N ARG A 100 -1.82 -6.07 13.79
CA ARG A 100 -2.13 -6.96 14.92
C ARG A 100 -2.18 -8.44 14.53
N LEU A 101 -2.37 -8.75 13.25
CA LEU A 101 -2.47 -10.11 12.73
C LEU A 101 -1.16 -10.61 12.09
N LEU A 102 -0.16 -9.75 11.96
CA LEU A 102 1.08 -10.03 11.25
C LEU A 102 2.26 -9.68 12.17
N ASP A 103 3.14 -10.61 12.50
CA ASP A 103 4.48 -10.23 12.94
C ASP A 103 5.35 -10.03 11.69
N TYR A 104 6.32 -9.13 11.69
CA TYR A 104 7.31 -9.04 10.60
C TYR A 104 8.64 -9.58 11.13
N PRO A 105 9.32 -10.51 10.45
CA PRO A 105 9.08 -10.98 9.08
C PRO A 105 8.10 -12.17 8.94
N ASP A 106 7.33 -12.52 9.98
CA ASP A 106 6.43 -13.69 9.97
C ASP A 106 5.35 -13.63 8.88
N GLN A 107 5.44 -14.54 7.91
CA GLN A 107 4.55 -14.64 6.76
C GLN A 107 3.43 -15.67 6.95
N SER A 108 3.39 -16.37 8.09
CA SER A 108 2.54 -17.55 8.27
C SER A 108 1.03 -17.28 8.26
N LYS A 109 0.61 -16.01 8.38
CA LYS A 109 -0.80 -15.64 8.65
C LYS A 109 -1.54 -14.95 7.50
N LEU A 110 -0.85 -14.31 6.54
CA LEU A 110 -1.49 -13.69 5.38
C LEU A 110 -0.70 -13.92 4.09
N PRO A 111 -1.37 -14.24 2.96
CA PRO A 111 -0.70 -14.44 1.69
C PRO A 111 -0.06 -13.14 1.21
N VAL A 112 1.24 -13.21 0.92
CA VAL A 112 1.97 -12.12 0.25
C VAL A 112 1.49 -12.07 -1.20
N LYS A 113 0.93 -10.91 -1.59
CA LYS A 113 0.51 -10.66 -2.97
C LYS A 113 1.68 -10.15 -3.81
N LEU A 114 2.50 -9.26 -3.25
CA LEU A 114 3.70 -8.74 -3.92
C LEU A 114 4.87 -8.64 -2.93
N ASP A 115 6.07 -8.90 -3.42
CA ASP A 115 7.30 -8.47 -2.75
C ASP A 115 7.67 -7.07 -3.24
N HIS A 116 8.21 -6.25 -2.34
CA HIS A 116 8.78 -4.96 -2.66
C HIS A 116 10.24 -4.88 -2.19
N PHE A 117 11.12 -4.53 -3.11
CA PHE A 117 12.55 -4.36 -2.85
C PHE A 117 13.14 -3.34 -3.83
N PHE A 118 14.45 -3.08 -3.76
CA PHE A 118 15.13 -2.18 -4.68
C PHE A 118 16.23 -2.92 -5.45
N THR A 119 16.37 -2.59 -6.73
CA THR A 119 17.46 -3.07 -7.60
C THR A 119 18.36 -1.93 -8.04
N ARG A 120 19.58 -2.22 -8.49
CA ARG A 120 20.46 -1.21 -9.10
C ARG A 120 20.01 -0.89 -10.51
N THR A 121 20.08 0.39 -10.88
CA THR A 121 19.86 0.84 -12.26
C THR A 121 21.17 0.88 -13.03
N ALA A 122 21.09 0.81 -14.37
CA ALA A 122 22.27 0.95 -15.23
C ALA A 122 22.98 2.30 -15.05
N ALA A 123 22.25 3.34 -14.63
CA ALA A 123 22.79 4.67 -14.31
C ALA A 123 23.47 4.76 -12.94
N GLY A 124 23.64 3.64 -12.21
CA GLY A 124 24.29 3.60 -10.90
C GLY A 124 23.39 3.99 -9.72
N GLY A 125 22.09 4.21 -9.95
CA GLY A 125 21.10 4.47 -8.91
C GLY A 125 20.40 3.22 -8.40
N ILE A 126 19.30 3.41 -7.68
CA ILE A 126 18.39 2.33 -7.26
C ILE A 126 16.98 2.59 -7.76
N ALA A 127 16.24 1.53 -8.09
CA ALA A 127 14.85 1.59 -8.49
C ALA A 127 14.00 0.62 -7.66
N PRO A 128 12.80 1.04 -7.20
CA PRO A 128 11.84 0.16 -6.54
C PRO A 128 11.30 -0.88 -7.51
N VAL A 129 11.23 -2.13 -7.04
CA VAL A 129 10.63 -3.26 -7.74
C VAL A 129 9.42 -3.72 -6.94
N PHE A 130 8.35 -4.05 -7.66
CA PHE A 130 7.18 -4.75 -7.11
C PHE A 130 7.01 -6.02 -7.93
N ARG A 131 7.03 -7.18 -7.28
CA ARG A 131 6.99 -8.48 -7.96
C ARG A 131 5.90 -9.36 -7.36
N ASP A 132 5.08 -9.97 -8.19
CA ASP A 132 4.17 -11.05 -7.78
C ASP A 132 5.00 -12.34 -7.64
N PRO A 133 5.20 -12.87 -6.43
CA PRO A 133 6.05 -14.04 -6.22
C PRO A 133 5.46 -15.33 -6.79
N ALA A 134 4.15 -15.38 -7.05
CA ALA A 134 3.48 -16.56 -7.60
C ALA A 134 3.67 -16.67 -9.12
N THR A 135 3.76 -15.53 -9.82
CA THR A 135 3.88 -15.49 -11.29
C THR A 135 5.26 -15.06 -11.79
N GLY A 136 6.07 -14.43 -10.92
CA GLY A 136 7.34 -13.80 -11.29
C GLY A 136 7.18 -12.48 -12.06
N GLN A 137 5.94 -12.03 -12.34
CA GLN A 137 5.71 -10.75 -13.00
C GLN A 137 6.11 -9.61 -12.07
N GLU A 138 6.79 -8.61 -12.62
CA GLU A 138 7.22 -7.44 -11.87
C GLU A 138 6.96 -6.14 -12.60
N VAL A 139 7.10 -5.04 -11.87
CA VAL A 139 7.26 -3.69 -12.39
C VAL A 139 8.42 -3.02 -11.66
N ILE A 140 9.33 -2.43 -12.43
CA ILE A 140 10.39 -1.54 -11.93
C ILE A 140 9.89 -0.11 -12.07
N GLY A 141 9.73 0.58 -10.95
CA GLY A 141 9.14 1.92 -10.90
C GLY A 141 10.17 3.05 -10.92
N ALA A 142 9.77 4.21 -11.41
CA ALA A 142 10.45 5.49 -11.19
C ALA A 142 9.47 6.49 -10.58
N VAL A 143 9.86 7.18 -9.51
CA VAL A 143 9.00 8.18 -8.85
C VAL A 143 8.78 9.35 -9.80
N THR A 144 7.51 9.62 -10.13
CA THR A 144 7.12 10.78 -10.96
C THR A 144 6.51 11.89 -10.12
N THR A 145 5.86 11.53 -9.02
CA THR A 145 5.18 12.49 -8.15
C THR A 145 5.34 12.09 -6.70
N ARG A 146 5.65 13.08 -5.88
CA ARG A 146 5.82 12.95 -4.43
C ARG A 146 4.97 14.03 -3.78
N VAL A 147 4.09 13.62 -2.87
CA VAL A 147 3.27 14.52 -2.08
C VAL A 147 3.43 14.14 -0.62
N ASP A 148 3.66 15.14 0.23
CA ASP A 148 3.85 14.93 1.65
C ASP A 148 2.60 14.28 2.27
N ALA A 149 2.84 13.36 3.22
CA ALA A 149 1.78 12.79 4.01
C ALA A 149 1.21 13.84 4.99
N LYS A 150 0.01 13.61 5.53
CA LYS A 150 -0.65 14.53 6.47
C LYS A 150 0.19 14.85 7.72
N ASP A 151 0.95 13.87 8.21
CA ASP A 151 2.00 14.08 9.21
C ASP A 151 3.36 13.73 8.59
N PRO A 152 4.03 14.70 7.95
CA PRO A 152 5.27 14.47 7.22
C PRO A 152 6.49 14.31 8.12
N ALA A 153 6.39 14.68 9.41
CA ALA A 153 7.48 14.51 10.36
C ALA A 153 7.72 13.02 10.70
N THR A 154 6.66 12.21 10.64
CA THR A 154 6.74 10.78 10.97
C THR A 154 6.57 9.88 9.75
N ASN A 155 5.71 10.25 8.80
CA ASN A 155 5.31 9.38 7.69
C ASN A 155 6.05 9.73 6.40
N VAL A 156 6.55 8.70 5.71
CA VAL A 156 7.10 8.91 4.35
C VAL A 156 6.03 9.43 3.40
N PRO A 157 6.41 10.20 2.37
CA PRO A 157 5.44 10.74 1.43
C PRO A 157 4.67 9.67 0.66
N TRP A 158 3.50 10.09 0.19
CA TRP A 158 2.75 9.38 -0.82
C TRP A 158 3.42 9.56 -2.17
N LEU A 159 3.41 8.52 -2.99
CA LEU A 159 4.13 8.48 -4.25
C LEU A 159 3.22 8.01 -5.38
N ARG A 160 3.43 8.59 -6.56
CA ARG A 160 3.14 7.94 -7.84
C ARG A 160 4.46 7.54 -8.48
N LEU A 161 4.51 6.31 -8.95
CA LEU A 161 5.60 5.77 -9.74
C LEU A 161 5.07 5.37 -11.12
N THR A 162 5.86 5.63 -12.16
CA THR A 162 5.63 5.07 -13.49
C THR A 162 6.44 3.79 -13.66
N GLY A 163 5.86 2.78 -14.31
CA GLY A 163 6.55 1.57 -14.69
C GLY A 163 7.54 1.85 -15.82
N THR A 164 8.81 1.57 -15.56
CA THR A 164 9.92 1.75 -16.53
C THR A 164 10.36 0.43 -17.16
N SER A 165 10.03 -0.69 -16.53
CA SER A 165 10.27 -2.05 -17.02
C SER A 165 9.30 -3.01 -16.34
N GLY A 166 9.09 -4.18 -16.94
CA GLY A 166 8.16 -5.20 -16.46
C GLY A 166 6.73 -5.03 -16.99
N VAL A 167 5.85 -5.96 -16.60
CA VAL A 167 4.48 -6.09 -17.14
C VAL A 167 3.40 -6.09 -16.06
N LEU A 168 3.78 -6.06 -14.79
CA LEU A 168 2.82 -6.17 -13.68
C LEU A 168 1.84 -4.99 -13.63
N ALA A 169 2.33 -3.76 -13.85
CA ALA A 169 1.51 -2.55 -13.82
C ALA A 169 2.16 -1.41 -14.61
N LYS A 170 1.34 -0.44 -15.06
CA LYS A 170 1.82 0.80 -15.71
C LYS A 170 2.22 1.89 -14.73
N SER A 171 1.50 1.96 -13.60
CA SER A 171 1.77 2.89 -12.50
C SER A 171 1.63 2.18 -11.16
N VAL A 172 2.38 2.65 -10.16
CA VAL A 172 2.26 2.20 -8.77
C VAL A 172 2.00 3.40 -7.87
N PHE A 173 1.03 3.28 -6.98
CA PHE A 173 0.69 4.31 -6.00
C PHE A 173 1.01 3.80 -4.60
N ARG A 174 1.75 4.61 -3.83
CA ARG A 174 1.94 4.40 -2.39
C ARG A 174 1.14 5.45 -1.65
N THR A 175 0.12 5.02 -0.92
CA THR A 175 -0.81 5.86 -0.18
C THR A 175 -0.86 5.41 1.28
N HIS A 176 -1.53 6.19 2.14
CA HIS A 176 -1.77 5.86 3.55
C HIS A 176 -0.51 5.40 4.31
N THR A 177 0.60 6.10 4.10
CA THR A 177 1.89 5.75 4.69
C THR A 177 1.92 6.01 6.19
N VAL A 178 2.52 5.06 6.92
CA VAL A 178 2.74 5.16 8.36
C VAL A 178 4.22 4.95 8.65
N LYS A 179 4.83 5.88 9.37
CA LYS A 179 6.27 5.91 9.70
C LYS A 179 7.18 5.92 8.47
N GLY A 180 8.46 5.59 8.70
CA GLY A 180 9.45 5.36 7.67
C GLY A 180 10.36 6.56 7.38
N GLN A 181 10.13 7.71 8.00
CA GLN A 181 11.11 8.81 7.96
C GLN A 181 12.47 8.35 8.51
N PRO A 182 13.59 8.92 8.03
CA PRO A 182 14.90 8.55 8.52
C PRO A 182 15.04 8.81 10.02
N PRO A 183 15.93 8.09 10.72
CA PRO A 183 16.23 8.37 12.13
C PRO A 183 16.68 9.82 12.35
N THR A 184 16.48 10.33 13.56
CA THR A 184 16.97 11.65 13.97
C THR A 184 18.44 11.65 14.39
N SER A 185 19.04 10.47 14.61
CA SER A 185 20.47 10.32 14.92
C SER A 185 20.99 8.93 14.51
N GLU A 186 22.30 8.84 14.28
CA GLU A 186 22.99 7.56 14.13
C GLU A 186 22.87 6.78 15.45
N ARG A 187 22.54 5.49 15.40
CA ARG A 187 22.78 4.62 16.56
C ARG A 187 24.29 4.38 16.60
N VAL A 188 24.95 5.01 17.56
CA VAL A 188 26.30 4.65 18.00
C VAL A 188 26.23 3.31 18.71
#